data_AF-A0A7K7EL01-F1
#
_entry.id   AF-A0A7K7EL01-F1
#
_cell.length_a   1.000
_cell.length_b   1.000
_cell.length_c   1.000
_cell.angle_alpha   90.00
_cell.angle_beta   90.00
_cell.angle_gamma   90.00
#
_symmetry.space_group_name_H-M   'P 1'
#
loop_
_entity.id
_entity.type
_entity.pdbx_description
1 polymer ?
#
loop_
_entity_poly.entity_id
_entity_poly.type
_entity_poly.pdbx_seq_one_letter_code
_entity_poly.pdbx_strand_id
1 'polypeptide(L)'
;IAYFSLQQDVIAGFLYAILILAVFHPVVDVIDNFNLTYRYAPLIIITVEKVEEQLAGLRIARRCEPSEEPSYLLDIHTSTAAQAGSSRFVAVSCSNESLRVYERETLQFLREYRGRRGLLSGVRFAHTRDSLVFSACSQGSVRCWDVRSASQEPVQVFTGYPSNVFISFDLSCSDLIVCAGTEKAEKDTFLVFWDARGVTDCASSTKEPLGVYSESHNDDITKICFHPTEPNLVVSGSTDGLVNVFDINKDNEDDALISTCNSDSSVSSLGWAGEGYKQVYCTTHDEGFCWWDMAQLDTEDPITLLHVLDARESVCTENHGLHYLVGGLYHEKAGKLFLVGGTSTGNIHLISCSTDGLSLVGTLCGGHSATVRSFCWSPSDESLLTGGEDAQLLLWKPGAVERSLTKKASLKISSSVQKRVRVHNTSLKSRKK
;
A
#
# COMPACT_ATOMS: atom_id res chain seq x y z
N ILE A 1 -52.16 -13.10 54.76
CA ILE A 1 -50.89 -13.73 54.33
C ILE A 1 -50.60 -13.39 52.85
N ALA A 2 -51.53 -13.64 51.91
CA ALA A 2 -51.33 -13.30 50.49
C ALA A 2 -51.15 -11.80 50.16
N TYR A 3 -51.75 -10.89 50.95
CA TYR A 3 -51.55 -9.44 50.77
C TYR A 3 -50.15 -8.94 51.19
N PHE A 4 -49.52 -9.62 52.15
CA PHE A 4 -48.19 -9.26 52.65
C PHE A 4 -47.08 -9.75 51.72
N SER A 5 -47.24 -10.91 51.07
CA SER A 5 -46.25 -11.42 50.11
C SER A 5 -46.18 -10.54 48.85
N LEU A 6 -47.33 -10.07 48.35
CA LEU A 6 -47.37 -9.17 47.19
C LEU A 6 -46.67 -7.84 47.47
N GLN A 7 -46.81 -7.32 48.68
CA GLN A 7 -46.18 -6.07 49.10
C GLN A 7 -44.65 -6.23 49.25
N GLN A 8 -44.19 -7.41 49.65
CA GLN A 8 -42.77 -7.73 49.82
C GLN A 8 -42.05 -7.86 48.47
N ASP A 9 -42.69 -8.44 47.46
CA ASP A 9 -42.16 -8.53 46.10
C ASP A 9 -42.07 -7.15 45.42
N VAL A 10 -43.05 -6.28 45.66
CA VAL A 10 -43.03 -4.89 45.16
C VAL A 10 -41.89 -4.10 45.80
N ILE A 11 -41.68 -4.26 47.11
CA ILE A 11 -40.56 -3.62 47.83
C ILE A 11 -39.22 -4.15 47.33
N ALA A 12 -39.09 -5.46 47.11
CA ALA A 12 -37.88 -6.06 46.55
C ALA A 12 -37.58 -5.53 45.13
N GLY A 13 -38.58 -5.47 44.25
CA GLY A 13 -38.43 -4.89 42.91
C GLY A 13 -38.00 -3.42 42.93
N PHE A 14 -38.56 -2.63 43.85
CA PHE A 14 -38.16 -1.23 44.04
C PHE A 14 -36.71 -1.08 44.53
N LEU A 15 -36.28 -1.95 45.46
CA LEU A 15 -34.90 -1.97 45.95
C LEU A 15 -33.90 -2.41 44.86
N TYR A 16 -34.27 -3.38 44.02
CA TYR A 16 -33.45 -3.78 42.87
C TYR A 16 -33.32 -2.65 41.84
N ALA A 17 -34.39 -1.92 41.56
CA ALA A 17 -34.33 -0.76 40.66
C ALA A 17 -33.41 0.34 41.21
N ILE A 18 -33.48 0.62 42.52
CA ILE A 18 -32.56 1.56 43.18
C ILE A 18 -31.12 1.07 43.11
N LEU A 19 -30.87 -0.23 43.30
CA LEU A 19 -29.53 -0.81 43.22
C LEU A 19 -28.95 -0.69 41.80
N ILE A 20 -29.74 -1.01 40.78
CA ILE A 20 -29.34 -0.84 39.36
C ILE A 20 -29.03 0.63 39.10
N LEU A 21 -29.90 1.56 39.49
CA LEU A 21 -29.63 2.99 39.34
C LEU A 21 -28.36 3.41 40.09
N ALA A 22 -28.17 3.02 41.34
CA ALA A 22 -26.98 3.38 42.11
C ALA A 22 -25.67 2.85 41.49
N VAL A 23 -25.71 1.66 40.88
CA VAL A 23 -24.54 1.04 40.23
C VAL A 23 -24.24 1.66 38.86
N PHE A 24 -25.27 1.96 38.07
CA PHE A 24 -25.09 2.43 36.69
C PHE A 24 -25.11 3.96 36.54
N HIS A 25 -25.72 4.72 37.46
CA HIS A 25 -25.79 6.18 37.39
C HIS A 25 -24.41 6.88 37.32
N PRO A 26 -23.38 6.46 38.09
CA PRO A 26 -22.05 7.06 37.95
C PRO A 26 -21.44 6.84 36.57
N VAL A 27 -21.74 5.70 35.93
CA VAL A 27 -21.26 5.37 34.58
C VAL A 27 -22.04 6.16 33.54
N VAL A 28 -23.35 6.29 33.70
CA VAL A 28 -24.22 7.07 32.80
C VAL A 28 -23.85 8.55 32.85
N ASP A 29 -23.60 9.13 34.03
CA ASP A 29 -23.17 10.53 34.16
C ASP A 29 -21.81 10.79 33.49
N VAL A 30 -20.89 9.83 33.55
CA VAL A 30 -19.59 9.92 32.89
C VAL A 30 -19.76 9.85 31.37
N ILE A 31 -20.61 8.95 30.87
CA ILE A 31 -20.92 8.83 29.44
C ILE A 31 -21.67 10.08 28.95
N ASP A 32 -22.62 10.60 29.72
CA ASP A 32 -23.38 11.80 29.36
C ASP A 32 -22.49 13.04 29.38
N ASN A 33 -21.62 13.22 30.39
CA ASN A 33 -20.63 14.29 30.38
C ASN A 33 -19.64 14.15 29.22
N PHE A 34 -19.20 12.93 28.90
CA PHE A 34 -18.35 12.67 27.74
C PHE A 34 -19.07 13.03 26.43
N ASN A 35 -20.34 12.64 26.26
CA ASN A 35 -21.13 12.93 25.07
C ASN A 35 -21.47 14.43 24.94
N LEU A 36 -21.65 15.14 26.05
CA LEU A 36 -21.89 16.58 26.08
C LEU A 36 -20.61 17.37 25.76
N THR A 37 -19.48 16.92 26.28
CA THR A 37 -18.16 17.54 26.06
C THR A 37 -17.65 17.25 24.65
N TYR A 38 -17.87 16.03 24.17
CA TYR A 38 -17.42 15.53 22.87
C TYR A 38 -18.61 15.06 22.05
N ARG A 39 -19.39 16.03 21.55
CA ARG A 39 -20.65 15.81 20.83
C ARG A 39 -20.57 14.84 19.64
N TYR A 40 -19.39 14.65 19.07
CA TYR A 40 -19.14 13.75 17.93
C TYR A 40 -18.38 12.47 18.30
N ALA A 41 -17.88 12.32 19.53
CA ALA A 41 -17.08 11.16 19.92
C ALA A 41 -17.82 9.82 19.74
N PRO A 42 -19.11 9.67 20.09
CA PRO A 42 -19.84 8.42 19.84
C PRO A 42 -19.91 8.04 18.37
N LEU A 43 -20.12 9.03 17.48
CA LEU A 43 -20.14 8.81 16.04
C LEU A 43 -18.76 8.38 15.54
N ILE A 44 -17.69 9.02 16.01
CA ILE A 44 -16.31 8.70 15.64
C ILE A 44 -15.96 7.27 16.09
N ILE A 45 -16.27 6.90 17.34
CA ILE A 45 -16.01 5.55 17.88
C ILE A 45 -16.70 4.49 17.03
N ILE A 46 -18.00 4.66 16.76
CA ILE A 46 -18.77 3.72 15.93
C ILE A 46 -18.18 3.62 14.51
N THR A 47 -17.72 4.73 13.93
CA THR A 47 -17.09 4.69 12.59
C THR A 47 -15.76 3.96 12.59
N VAL A 48 -14.94 4.11 13.65
CA VAL A 48 -13.65 3.44 13.76
C VAL A 48 -13.83 1.94 13.95
N GLU A 49 -14.66 1.52 14.91
CA GLU A 49 -14.97 0.10 15.14
C GLU A 49 -15.50 -0.57 13.87
N LYS A 50 -16.40 0.11 13.16
CA LYS A 50 -16.93 -0.40 11.90
C LYS A 50 -15.86 -0.57 10.82
N VAL A 51 -14.89 0.34 10.72
CA VAL A 51 -13.79 0.23 9.75
C VAL A 51 -12.86 -0.93 10.10
N GLU A 52 -12.55 -1.12 11.38
CA GLU A 52 -11.75 -2.25 11.85
C GLU A 52 -12.46 -3.60 11.58
N GLU A 53 -13.75 -3.68 11.85
CA GLU A 53 -14.58 -4.85 11.50
C GLU A 53 -14.59 -5.11 9.98
N GLN A 54 -14.70 -4.06 9.16
CA GLN A 54 -14.65 -4.19 7.70
C GLN A 54 -13.29 -4.71 7.21
N LEU A 55 -12.19 -4.18 7.76
CA LEU A 55 -10.83 -4.59 7.45
C LEU A 55 -10.57 -6.05 7.86
N ALA A 56 -10.97 -6.44 9.07
CA ALA A 56 -10.90 -7.83 9.54
C ALA A 56 -11.80 -8.78 8.72
N GLY A 57 -12.91 -8.24 8.21
CA GLY A 57 -13.90 -8.92 7.37
C GLY A 57 -13.55 -9.02 5.89
N LEU A 58 -12.38 -8.53 5.46
CA LEU A 58 -11.95 -8.65 4.06
C LEU A 58 -11.82 -10.12 3.65
N ARG A 59 -12.30 -10.41 2.43
CA ARG A 59 -12.26 -11.74 1.81
C ARG A 59 -11.82 -11.62 0.36
N ILE A 60 -11.26 -12.70 -0.17
CA ILE A 60 -10.75 -12.74 -1.54
C ILE A 60 -11.90 -12.62 -2.52
N ALA A 61 -11.93 -11.53 -3.27
CA ALA A 61 -12.88 -11.28 -4.33
C ALA A 61 -12.38 -11.85 -5.67
N ARG A 62 -11.09 -11.66 -5.97
CA ARG A 62 -10.44 -12.10 -7.20
C ARG A 62 -8.98 -12.48 -6.96
N ARG A 63 -8.48 -13.34 -7.84
CA ARG A 63 -7.07 -13.70 -8.01
C ARG A 63 -6.72 -13.51 -9.47
N CYS A 64 -5.52 -13.04 -9.76
CA CYS A 64 -5.03 -13.06 -11.15
C CYS A 64 -4.87 -14.51 -11.62
N GLU A 65 -4.92 -14.71 -12.94
CA GLU A 65 -4.62 -16.02 -13.50
C GLU A 65 -3.11 -16.33 -13.32
N PRO A 66 -2.73 -17.59 -13.08
CA PRO A 66 -1.33 -17.99 -13.02
C PRO A 66 -0.62 -17.67 -14.35
N SER A 67 0.56 -17.06 -14.26
CA SER A 67 1.45 -16.86 -15.40
C SER A 67 2.18 -18.16 -15.75
N GLU A 68 2.46 -18.40 -17.04
CA GLU A 68 3.30 -19.53 -17.48
C GLU A 68 4.73 -19.41 -16.93
N GLU A 69 5.23 -18.17 -16.84
CA GLU A 69 6.50 -17.83 -16.18
C GLU A 69 6.18 -17.02 -14.91
N PRO A 70 6.15 -17.64 -13.73
CA PRO A 70 5.88 -16.95 -12.48
C PRO A 70 7.05 -16.03 -12.11
N SER A 71 6.72 -14.83 -11.67
CA SER A 71 7.66 -13.82 -11.22
C SER A 71 7.13 -13.18 -9.94
N TYR A 72 8.02 -12.84 -9.00
CA TYR A 72 7.61 -12.19 -7.77
C TYR A 72 7.02 -10.81 -8.10
N LEU A 73 5.94 -10.46 -7.42
CA LEU A 73 5.34 -9.13 -7.51
C LEU A 73 5.98 -8.28 -6.42
N LEU A 74 6.69 -7.21 -6.79
CA LEU A 74 7.55 -6.45 -5.88
C LEU A 74 6.89 -5.16 -5.40
N ASP A 75 6.16 -4.47 -6.27
CA ASP A 75 5.42 -3.25 -5.94
C ASP A 75 4.11 -3.18 -6.73
N ILE A 76 3.09 -2.56 -6.14
CA ILE A 76 1.73 -2.44 -6.69
C ILE A 76 1.28 -1.00 -6.56
N HIS A 77 0.73 -0.44 -7.63
CA HIS A 77 0.03 0.83 -7.58
C HIS A 77 -1.23 0.79 -8.43
N THR A 78 -2.27 1.50 -7.98
CA THR A 78 -3.52 1.65 -8.74
C THR A 78 -3.62 3.03 -9.34
N SER A 79 -4.22 3.14 -10.52
CA SER A 79 -4.54 4.45 -11.08
C SER A 79 -5.54 5.17 -10.17
N THR A 80 -5.47 6.48 -10.00
CA THR A 80 -6.56 7.25 -9.39
C THR A 80 -7.58 7.60 -10.48
N ALA A 81 -8.87 7.61 -10.16
CA ALA A 81 -9.88 7.99 -11.15
C ALA A 81 -9.88 9.52 -11.30
N ALA A 82 -9.56 10.03 -12.50
CA ALA A 82 -9.60 11.48 -12.77
C ALA A 82 -11.05 12.05 -12.72
N GLN A 83 -12.07 11.18 -12.82
CA GLN A 83 -13.48 11.49 -12.65
C GLN A 83 -14.18 10.35 -11.89
N ALA A 84 -15.29 10.65 -11.20
CA ALA A 84 -16.05 9.68 -10.42
C ALA A 84 -16.57 8.52 -11.29
N GLY A 85 -15.88 7.37 -11.27
CA GLY A 85 -16.28 6.20 -12.04
C GLY A 85 -15.13 5.24 -12.35
N SER A 86 -14.59 4.61 -11.31
CA SER A 86 -13.64 3.47 -11.34
C SER A 86 -12.24 3.77 -11.92
N SER A 87 -11.29 3.88 -11.00
CA SER A 87 -9.88 3.60 -11.26
C SER A 87 -9.76 2.23 -11.94
N ARG A 88 -9.20 2.20 -13.15
CA ARG A 88 -9.30 1.05 -14.04
C ARG A 88 -8.11 0.11 -13.96
N PHE A 89 -6.93 0.63 -13.67
CA PHE A 89 -5.68 -0.09 -13.87
C PHE A 89 -4.95 -0.35 -12.56
N VAL A 90 -4.31 -1.51 -12.52
CA VAL A 90 -3.32 -1.88 -11.50
C VAL A 90 -2.02 -2.13 -12.24
N ALA A 91 -0.94 -1.54 -11.77
CA ALA A 91 0.38 -1.73 -12.31
C ALA A 91 1.25 -2.42 -11.25
N VAL A 92 2.04 -3.37 -11.72
CA VAL A 92 2.83 -4.25 -10.86
C VAL A 92 4.23 -4.35 -11.40
N SER A 93 5.23 -4.05 -10.57
CA SER A 93 6.63 -4.32 -10.89
C SER A 93 6.96 -5.77 -10.54
N CYS A 94 7.65 -6.47 -11.44
CA CYS A 94 7.96 -7.88 -11.30
C CYS A 94 9.47 -8.12 -11.17
N SER A 95 9.87 -9.21 -10.51
CA SER A 95 11.29 -9.58 -10.36
C SER A 95 11.99 -9.94 -11.67
N ASN A 96 11.23 -10.17 -12.76
CA ASN A 96 11.75 -10.44 -14.10
C ASN A 96 11.93 -9.15 -14.94
N GLU A 97 12.08 -7.99 -14.27
CA GLU A 97 12.32 -6.67 -14.86
C GLU A 97 11.13 -6.15 -15.71
N SER A 98 9.95 -6.77 -15.58
CA SER A 98 8.76 -6.37 -16.33
C SER A 98 7.79 -5.53 -15.48
N LEU A 99 7.16 -4.58 -16.14
CA LEU A 99 6.03 -3.83 -15.61
C LEU A 99 4.75 -4.42 -16.21
N ARG A 100 3.90 -5.03 -15.38
CA ARG A 100 2.64 -5.63 -15.81
C ARG A 100 1.46 -4.75 -15.43
N VAL A 101 0.48 -4.63 -16.32
CA VAL A 101 -0.74 -3.87 -16.11
C VAL A 101 -1.94 -4.81 -16.18
N TYR A 102 -2.82 -4.69 -15.19
CA TYR A 102 -4.03 -5.48 -15.02
C TYR A 102 -5.25 -4.57 -14.97
N GLU A 103 -6.41 -5.10 -15.33
CA GLU A 103 -7.69 -4.48 -15.02
C GLU A 103 -8.02 -4.70 -13.55
N ARG A 104 -8.36 -3.63 -12.83
CA ARG A 104 -8.45 -3.63 -11.38
C ARG A 104 -9.54 -4.53 -10.80
N GLU A 105 -10.72 -4.54 -11.39
CA GLU A 105 -11.88 -5.27 -10.87
C GLU A 105 -11.85 -6.77 -11.19
N THR A 106 -11.25 -7.13 -12.33
CA THR A 106 -11.21 -8.51 -12.81
C THR A 106 -9.88 -9.19 -12.54
N LEU A 107 -8.82 -8.39 -12.28
CA LEU A 107 -7.42 -8.82 -12.29
C LEU A 107 -7.01 -9.50 -13.59
N GLN A 108 -7.68 -9.16 -14.70
CA GLN A 108 -7.30 -9.63 -16.02
C GLN A 108 -6.01 -8.96 -16.45
N PHE A 109 -5.03 -9.75 -16.88
CA PHE A 109 -3.81 -9.24 -17.48
C PHE A 109 -4.15 -8.47 -18.77
N LEU A 110 -3.63 -7.25 -18.87
CA LEU A 110 -3.83 -6.39 -20.03
C LEU A 110 -2.56 -6.27 -20.87
N ARG A 111 -1.44 -5.90 -20.23
CA ARG A 111 -0.20 -5.55 -20.93
C ARG A 111 1.03 -5.81 -20.07
N GLU A 112 2.16 -5.95 -20.76
CA GLU A 112 3.50 -6.01 -20.16
C GLU A 112 4.43 -5.05 -20.90
N TYR A 113 5.21 -4.29 -20.15
CA TYR A 113 6.26 -3.42 -20.66
C TYR A 113 7.60 -3.96 -20.21
N ARG A 114 8.49 -4.15 -21.19
CA ARG A 114 9.90 -4.50 -20.97
C ARG A 114 10.75 -3.36 -21.51
N GLY A 115 11.16 -2.48 -20.61
CA GLY A 115 12.15 -1.47 -20.95
C GLY A 115 13.55 -2.08 -21.10
N ARG A 116 14.55 -1.21 -21.16
CA ARG A 116 15.96 -1.61 -21.00
C ARG A 116 16.13 -2.41 -19.70
N ARG A 117 16.94 -3.47 -19.76
CA ARG A 117 17.26 -4.37 -18.63
C ARG A 117 17.64 -3.61 -17.37
N GLY A 118 17.24 -4.14 -16.22
CA GLY A 118 17.52 -3.58 -14.90
C GLY A 118 16.37 -3.81 -13.93
N LEU A 119 16.68 -3.92 -12.65
CA LEU A 119 15.67 -4.12 -11.60
C LEU A 119 14.75 -2.90 -11.52
N LEU A 120 13.45 -3.17 -11.41
CA LEU A 120 12.45 -2.13 -11.19
C LEU A 120 12.34 -1.84 -9.70
N SER A 121 12.51 -0.58 -9.32
CA SER A 121 12.58 -0.15 -7.92
C SER A 121 11.29 0.54 -7.43
N GLY A 122 10.21 0.42 -8.20
CA GLY A 122 8.88 0.89 -7.83
C GLY A 122 7.96 1.07 -9.05
N VAL A 123 6.69 1.31 -8.79
CA VAL A 123 5.70 1.64 -9.82
C VAL A 123 4.70 2.67 -9.30
N ARG A 124 4.40 3.73 -10.05
CA ARG A 124 3.44 4.77 -9.63
C ARG A 124 2.61 5.23 -10.83
N PHE A 125 1.30 5.30 -10.67
CA PHE A 125 0.45 5.96 -11.66
C PHE A 125 0.50 7.47 -11.44
N ALA A 126 0.36 8.23 -12.51
CA ALA A 126 0.06 9.66 -12.41
C ALA A 126 -1.29 9.86 -11.71
N HIS A 127 -1.38 10.88 -10.86
CA HIS A 127 -2.54 11.22 -10.04
C HIS A 127 -3.68 11.85 -10.87
N THR A 128 -3.32 12.67 -11.86
CA THR A 128 -4.23 13.42 -12.73
C THR A 128 -4.51 12.71 -14.05
N ARG A 129 -3.62 11.80 -14.48
CA ARG A 129 -3.71 11.07 -15.75
C ARG A 129 -3.64 9.56 -15.52
N ASP A 130 -4.80 8.94 -15.39
CA ASP A 130 -4.98 7.51 -15.11
C ASP A 130 -4.30 6.55 -16.12
N SER A 131 -3.96 7.05 -17.31
CA SER A 131 -3.30 6.27 -18.36
C SER A 131 -1.78 6.24 -18.26
N LEU A 132 -1.15 7.08 -17.44
CA LEU A 132 0.29 7.17 -17.34
C LEU A 132 0.80 6.43 -16.11
N VAL A 133 1.78 5.56 -16.32
CA VAL A 133 2.46 4.84 -15.25
C VAL A 133 3.97 5.09 -15.35
N PHE A 134 4.59 5.28 -14.20
CA PHE A 134 6.01 5.52 -14.04
C PHE A 134 6.64 4.31 -13.36
N SER A 135 7.89 4.05 -13.72
CA SER A 135 8.71 3.00 -13.11
C SER A 135 10.18 3.45 -13.06
N ALA A 136 10.80 3.37 -11.88
CA ALA A 136 12.25 3.52 -11.75
C ALA A 136 12.97 2.23 -12.11
N CYS A 137 14.17 2.37 -12.68
CA CYS A 137 15.04 1.29 -13.09
C CYS A 137 16.44 1.52 -12.52
N SER A 138 17.08 0.44 -12.06
CA SER A 138 18.44 0.46 -11.52
C SER A 138 19.51 0.93 -12.51
N GLN A 139 19.20 1.03 -13.80
CA GLN A 139 20.08 1.63 -14.82
C GLN A 139 19.99 3.17 -14.88
N GLY A 140 19.71 3.84 -13.77
CA GLY A 140 19.73 5.30 -13.68
C GLY A 140 18.66 6.01 -14.51
N SER A 141 17.49 5.40 -14.69
CA SER A 141 16.36 6.08 -15.35
C SER A 141 15.01 5.82 -14.68
N VAL A 142 14.17 6.85 -14.63
CA VAL A 142 12.72 6.72 -14.42
C VAL A 142 12.06 6.79 -15.79
N ARG A 143 11.08 5.92 -16.06
CA ARG A 143 10.38 5.84 -17.34
C ARG A 143 8.90 6.04 -17.16
N CYS A 144 8.28 6.76 -18.09
CA CYS A 144 6.84 6.94 -18.16
C CYS A 144 6.27 6.15 -19.35
N TRP A 145 5.16 5.46 -19.12
CA TRP A 145 4.49 4.59 -20.08
C TRP A 145 3.02 5.00 -20.21
N ASP A 146 2.48 4.99 -21.43
CA ASP A 146 1.04 5.12 -21.64
C ASP A 146 0.41 3.71 -21.72
N VAL A 147 -0.38 3.35 -20.70
CA VAL A 147 -1.05 2.05 -20.57
C VAL A 147 -2.10 1.78 -21.64
N ARG A 148 -2.48 2.81 -22.42
CA ARG A 148 -3.37 2.67 -23.59
C ARG A 148 -2.58 2.26 -24.83
N SER A 149 -1.29 2.57 -24.89
CA SER A 149 -0.39 2.22 -25.98
C SER A 149 0.21 0.83 -25.78
N ALA A 150 0.30 0.05 -26.85
CA ALA A 150 1.03 -1.22 -26.86
C ALA A 150 2.54 -1.04 -27.12
N SER A 151 3.00 0.21 -27.30
CA SER A 151 4.40 0.53 -27.51
C SER A 151 5.27 0.05 -26.36
N GLN A 152 6.37 -0.64 -26.68
CA GLN A 152 7.41 -1.00 -25.71
C GLN A 152 8.43 0.13 -25.50
N GLU A 153 8.28 1.24 -26.22
CA GLU A 153 9.07 2.45 -25.98
C GLU A 153 8.37 3.35 -24.96
N PRO A 154 9.09 3.86 -23.95
CA PRO A 154 8.55 4.79 -22.97
C PRO A 154 8.22 6.13 -23.64
N VAL A 155 7.17 6.78 -23.15
CA VAL A 155 6.72 8.11 -23.62
C VAL A 155 7.69 9.19 -23.15
N GLN A 156 8.27 9.02 -21.95
CA GLN A 156 9.32 9.88 -21.42
C GLN A 156 10.36 9.07 -20.67
N VAL A 157 11.60 9.56 -20.69
CA VAL A 157 12.72 8.99 -19.94
C VAL A 157 13.40 10.10 -19.15
N PHE A 158 13.44 9.94 -17.84
CA PHE A 158 14.15 10.82 -16.92
C PHE A 158 15.48 10.16 -16.59
N THR A 159 16.57 10.77 -16.99
CA THR A 159 17.92 10.22 -16.79
C THR A 159 18.65 11.03 -15.73
N GLY A 160 19.33 10.34 -14.81
CA GLY A 160 20.27 10.93 -13.87
C GLY A 160 21.68 10.96 -14.42
N TYR A 161 22.64 11.22 -13.52
CA TYR A 161 24.06 11.05 -13.83
C TYR A 161 24.42 9.57 -14.07
N PRO A 162 25.47 9.25 -14.86
CA PRO A 162 25.78 7.87 -15.24
C PRO A 162 26.05 6.90 -14.08
N SER A 163 26.48 7.41 -12.93
CA SER A 163 26.74 6.64 -11.71
C SER A 163 25.48 6.36 -10.87
N ASN A 164 24.36 7.02 -11.18
CA ASN A 164 23.17 6.94 -10.34
C ASN A 164 22.42 5.62 -10.57
N VAL A 165 22.14 4.91 -9.48
CA VAL A 165 21.27 3.73 -9.46
C VAL A 165 20.02 4.11 -8.69
N PHE A 166 18.88 4.26 -9.38
CA PHE A 166 17.63 4.64 -8.71
C PHE A 166 16.97 3.43 -8.04
N ILE A 167 16.81 3.52 -6.71
CA ILE A 167 16.23 2.46 -5.86
C ILE A 167 14.89 2.86 -5.23
N SER A 168 14.51 4.13 -5.37
CA SER A 168 13.19 4.65 -4.97
C SER A 168 12.80 5.82 -5.86
N PHE A 169 11.50 6.08 -6.00
CA PHE A 169 10.99 7.29 -6.64
C PHE A 169 9.53 7.52 -6.27
N ASP A 170 9.07 8.76 -6.43
CA ASP A 170 7.65 9.09 -6.36
C ASP A 170 7.31 10.33 -7.20
N LEU A 171 6.01 10.59 -7.37
CA LEU A 171 5.48 11.76 -8.09
C LEU A 171 4.71 12.67 -7.16
N SER A 172 4.88 13.98 -7.34
CA SER A 172 4.02 14.97 -6.69
C SER A 172 2.54 14.72 -7.02
N CYS A 173 1.63 15.05 -6.10
CA CYS A 173 0.18 14.92 -6.31
C CYS A 173 -0.36 15.72 -7.51
N SER A 174 0.45 16.65 -8.04
CA SER A 174 0.15 17.46 -9.24
C SER A 174 0.69 16.87 -10.55
N ASP A 175 1.43 15.76 -10.49
CA ASP A 175 2.20 15.14 -11.59
C ASP A 175 3.21 16.07 -12.28
N LEU A 176 3.63 17.15 -11.62
CA LEU A 176 4.57 18.11 -12.20
C LEU A 176 6.02 17.74 -11.90
N ILE A 177 6.28 17.19 -10.71
CA ILE A 177 7.61 16.82 -10.25
C ILE A 177 7.70 15.31 -10.04
N VAL A 178 8.79 14.73 -10.52
CA VAL A 178 9.27 13.38 -10.18
C VAL A 178 10.52 13.54 -9.33
N CYS A 179 10.60 12.78 -8.23
CA CYS A 179 11.82 12.67 -7.43
C CYS A 179 12.25 11.21 -7.37
N ALA A 180 13.55 10.93 -7.50
CA ALA A 180 14.11 9.59 -7.36
C ALA A 180 15.34 9.59 -6.45
N GLY A 181 15.44 8.56 -5.62
CA GLY A 181 16.51 8.36 -4.65
C GLY A 181 17.50 7.33 -5.16
N THR A 182 18.79 7.57 -4.93
CA THR A 182 19.85 6.68 -5.37
C THR A 182 20.32 5.72 -4.30
N GLU A 183 20.95 4.62 -4.73
CA GLU A 183 21.96 3.91 -3.94
C GLU A 183 23.15 4.86 -3.71
N LYS A 184 23.90 4.63 -2.64
CA LYS A 184 25.12 5.36 -2.33
C LYS A 184 26.18 5.07 -3.38
N ALA A 185 26.54 6.11 -4.14
CA ALA A 185 27.59 6.03 -5.15
C ALA A 185 28.86 6.68 -4.63
N GLU A 186 29.90 5.86 -4.39
CA GLU A 186 31.16 6.28 -3.78
C GLU A 186 31.00 6.87 -2.37
N LYS A 187 30.68 8.17 -2.28
CA LYS A 187 30.51 8.92 -1.04
C LYS A 187 29.17 9.62 -0.92
N ASP A 188 28.47 9.81 -2.03
CA ASP A 188 27.32 10.68 -2.10
C ASP A 188 26.06 9.88 -2.42
N THR A 189 24.94 10.35 -1.89
CA THR A 189 23.60 9.82 -2.19
C THR A 189 22.73 10.98 -2.61
N PHE A 190 21.90 10.78 -3.63
CA PHE A 190 21.18 11.89 -4.27
C PHE A 190 19.67 11.68 -4.26
N LEU A 191 18.93 12.70 -3.84
CA LEU A 191 17.55 12.93 -4.30
C LEU A 191 17.63 13.71 -5.61
N VAL A 192 17.15 13.15 -6.71
CA VAL A 192 17.20 13.79 -8.03
C VAL A 192 15.79 14.19 -8.46
N PHE A 193 15.62 15.43 -8.91
CA PHE A 193 14.32 15.99 -9.28
C PHE A 193 14.21 16.24 -10.78
N TRP A 194 13.04 16.01 -11.36
CA TRP A 194 12.74 16.33 -12.76
C TRP A 194 11.38 16.98 -12.93
N ASP A 195 11.26 17.74 -14.00
CA ASP A 195 9.99 18.24 -14.51
C ASP A 195 9.32 17.20 -15.41
N ALA A 196 8.16 16.71 -14.97
CA ALA A 196 7.33 15.74 -15.68
C ALA A 196 6.32 16.37 -16.66
N ARG A 197 6.34 17.71 -16.83
CA ARG A 197 5.52 18.40 -17.84
C ARG A 197 5.97 18.02 -19.26
N GLY A 198 4.99 17.89 -20.16
CA GLY A 198 5.24 17.69 -21.60
C GLY A 198 4.91 16.31 -22.17
N VAL A 199 3.86 15.63 -21.69
CA VAL A 199 3.40 14.33 -22.24
C VAL A 199 2.70 14.47 -23.61
N THR A 200 2.82 15.62 -24.28
CA THR A 200 2.11 15.93 -25.52
C THR A 200 2.94 15.78 -26.79
N ASP A 201 4.26 15.61 -26.69
CA ASP A 201 5.12 15.49 -27.86
C ASP A 201 5.51 14.03 -28.09
N CYS A 202 5.07 13.47 -29.22
CA CYS A 202 5.10 12.06 -29.60
C CYS A 202 6.51 11.47 -29.86
N ALA A 203 7.57 12.06 -29.30
CA ALA A 203 8.92 11.54 -29.34
C ALA A 203 9.42 11.32 -27.91
N SER A 204 10.02 10.16 -27.65
CA SER A 204 10.74 9.87 -26.41
C SER A 204 11.73 11.02 -26.16
N SER A 205 11.37 11.92 -25.24
CA SER A 205 12.21 13.05 -24.86
C SER A 205 12.94 12.66 -23.58
N THR A 206 14.26 12.68 -23.65
CA THR A 206 15.13 12.56 -22.47
C THR A 206 15.06 13.88 -21.71
N LYS A 207 14.71 13.82 -20.43
CA LYS A 207 14.65 14.98 -19.54
C LYS A 207 15.89 15.03 -18.66
N GLU A 208 16.55 16.18 -18.64
CA GLU A 208 17.64 16.46 -17.70
C GLU A 208 17.09 16.80 -16.31
N PRO A 209 17.82 16.52 -15.22
CA PRO A 209 17.41 16.87 -13.87
C PRO A 209 17.22 18.38 -13.68
N LEU A 210 16.23 18.77 -12.87
CA LEU A 210 16.05 20.13 -12.36
C LEU A 210 17.11 20.50 -11.32
N GLY A 211 17.53 19.51 -10.53
CA GLY A 211 18.48 19.68 -9.43
C GLY A 211 18.60 18.41 -8.61
N VAL A 212 19.50 18.44 -7.63
CA VAL A 212 19.73 17.34 -6.69
C VAL A 212 19.83 17.88 -5.26
N TYR A 213 19.42 17.07 -4.30
CA TYR A 213 19.85 17.18 -2.91
C TYR A 213 20.88 16.08 -2.63
N SER A 214 22.01 16.44 -2.05
CA SER A 214 23.19 15.59 -1.90
C SER A 214 23.74 15.50 -0.48
N GLU A 215 23.24 16.32 0.44
CA GLU A 215 23.81 16.45 1.80
C GLU A 215 22.85 15.94 2.89
N SER A 216 21.60 15.64 2.53
CA SER A 216 20.54 15.23 3.46
C SER A 216 20.65 13.77 3.95
N HIS A 217 21.22 12.87 3.15
CA HIS A 217 21.35 11.46 3.47
C HIS A 217 22.76 10.96 3.22
N ASN A 218 23.24 10.10 4.13
CA ASN A 218 24.59 9.53 4.07
C ASN A 218 24.63 8.10 3.52
N ASP A 219 23.47 7.50 3.25
CA ASP A 219 23.33 6.14 2.72
C ASP A 219 22.09 6.02 1.82
N ASP A 220 21.93 4.86 1.19
CA ASP A 220 20.85 4.50 0.26
C ASP A 220 19.49 5.12 0.60
N ILE A 221 18.89 5.87 -0.34
CA ILE A 221 17.54 6.44 -0.18
C ILE A 221 16.51 5.37 -0.54
N THR A 222 16.08 4.61 0.47
CA THR A 222 15.25 3.42 0.30
C THR A 222 13.81 3.74 -0.10
N LYS A 223 13.30 4.93 0.26
CA LYS A 223 11.94 5.37 -0.08
C LYS A 223 11.83 6.88 -0.20
N ILE A 224 10.88 7.30 -1.05
CA ILE A 224 10.43 8.68 -1.23
C ILE A 224 8.90 8.65 -1.29
N CYS A 225 8.23 9.60 -0.66
CA CYS A 225 6.80 9.79 -0.78
C CYS A 225 6.44 11.28 -0.80
N PHE A 226 5.81 11.72 -1.89
CA PHE A 226 5.22 13.04 -1.95
C PHE A 226 3.97 13.10 -1.07
N HIS A 227 3.71 14.29 -0.54
CA HIS A 227 2.52 14.53 0.23
C HIS A 227 1.26 14.37 -0.65
N PRO A 228 0.19 13.69 -0.17
CA PRO A 228 -0.96 13.36 -1.02
C PRO A 228 -1.74 14.56 -1.55
N THR A 229 -1.67 15.71 -0.87
CA THR A 229 -2.42 16.92 -1.23
C THR A 229 -1.56 18.16 -1.47
N GLU A 230 -0.29 18.15 -1.09
CA GLU A 230 0.59 19.33 -1.15
C GLU A 230 1.77 19.03 -2.07
N PRO A 231 1.84 19.62 -3.28
CA PRO A 231 2.74 19.14 -4.33
C PRO A 231 4.22 19.39 -4.05
N ASN A 232 4.53 20.27 -3.10
CA ASN A 232 5.90 20.66 -2.75
C ASN A 232 6.42 19.96 -1.49
N LEU A 233 5.58 19.20 -0.79
CA LEU A 233 6.04 18.45 0.38
C LEU A 233 6.44 17.03 -0.03
N VAL A 234 7.62 16.62 0.40
CA VAL A 234 8.16 15.27 0.15
C VAL A 234 8.89 14.77 1.38
N VAL A 235 8.74 13.48 1.66
CA VAL A 235 9.51 12.79 2.69
C VAL A 235 10.42 11.76 2.02
N SER A 236 11.66 11.64 2.50
CA SER A 236 12.59 10.58 2.13
C SER A 236 13.04 9.80 3.36
N GLY A 237 13.34 8.53 3.16
CA GLY A 237 13.91 7.65 4.19
C GLY A 237 15.13 6.92 3.64
N SER A 238 16.10 6.65 4.51
CA SER A 238 17.39 6.07 4.13
C SER A 238 17.82 4.92 5.05
N THR A 239 18.79 4.14 4.57
CA THR A 239 19.53 3.16 5.37
C THR A 239 20.33 3.79 6.50
N ASP A 240 20.62 5.09 6.44
CA ASP A 240 21.27 5.84 7.54
C ASP A 240 20.39 6.00 8.79
N GLY A 241 19.12 5.58 8.72
CA GLY A 241 18.15 5.63 9.80
C GLY A 241 17.41 6.97 9.93
N LEU A 242 17.66 7.90 9.02
CA LEU A 242 17.01 9.20 9.00
C LEU A 242 15.80 9.20 8.06
N VAL A 243 14.80 9.97 8.47
CA VAL A 243 13.63 10.35 7.68
C VAL A 243 13.61 11.86 7.59
N ASN A 244 13.76 12.40 6.38
CA ASN A 244 13.82 13.84 6.14
C ASN A 244 12.55 14.32 5.45
N VAL A 245 12.02 15.46 5.92
CA VAL A 245 10.84 16.12 5.35
C VAL A 245 11.27 17.42 4.68
N PHE A 246 10.86 17.64 3.44
CA PHE A 246 11.26 18.80 2.64
C PHE A 246 10.07 19.59 2.10
N ASP A 247 10.22 20.91 2.00
CA ASP A 247 9.46 21.80 1.11
C ASP A 247 10.34 22.13 -0.11
N ILE A 248 10.07 21.48 -1.23
CA ILE A 248 10.85 21.66 -2.48
C ILE A 248 10.52 22.96 -3.23
N ASN A 249 9.69 23.84 -2.65
CA ASN A 249 9.46 25.18 -3.17
C ASN A 249 10.51 26.20 -2.70
N LYS A 250 11.50 25.76 -1.92
CA LYS A 250 12.61 26.57 -1.44
C LYS A 250 13.78 26.55 -2.41
N ASP A 251 14.63 27.57 -2.33
CA ASP A 251 15.67 27.82 -3.33
C ASP A 251 16.86 26.84 -3.25
N ASN A 252 17.10 26.22 -2.09
CA ASN A 252 18.22 25.29 -1.86
C ASN A 252 17.82 24.18 -0.87
N GLU A 253 18.68 23.17 -0.75
CA GLU A 253 18.48 21.98 0.11
C GLU A 253 18.34 22.33 1.59
N ASP A 254 19.21 23.19 2.12
CA ASP A 254 19.20 23.58 3.54
C ASP A 254 17.88 24.27 3.93
N ASP A 255 17.40 25.19 3.09
CA ASP A 255 16.14 25.89 3.30
C ASP A 255 14.92 24.97 3.06
N ALA A 256 15.07 23.98 2.19
CA ALA A 256 14.02 23.00 1.90
C ALA A 256 13.81 22.00 3.04
N LEU A 257 14.85 21.66 3.80
CA LEU A 257 14.78 20.70 4.90
C LEU A 257 13.95 21.27 6.07
N ILE A 258 12.76 20.72 6.27
CA ILE A 258 11.84 21.11 7.35
C ILE A 258 12.19 20.39 8.65
N SER A 259 12.44 19.08 8.57
CA SER A 259 12.68 18.24 9.75
C SER A 259 13.45 16.97 9.40
N THR A 260 14.23 16.49 10.36
CA THR A 260 14.94 15.21 10.33
C THR A 260 14.51 14.39 11.53
N CYS A 261 13.85 13.26 11.27
CA CYS A 261 13.41 12.30 12.27
C CYS A 261 14.36 11.09 12.27
N ASN A 262 14.77 10.63 13.46
CA ASN A 262 15.62 9.46 13.59
C ASN A 262 14.79 8.22 13.95
N SER A 263 14.90 7.18 13.13
CA SER A 263 14.24 5.88 13.33
C SER A 263 15.13 4.82 13.98
N ASP A 264 16.37 5.19 14.33
CA ASP A 264 17.41 4.35 14.94
C ASP A 264 17.86 3.12 14.11
N SER A 265 17.24 2.86 12.96
CA SER A 265 17.53 1.73 12.07
C SER A 265 17.18 2.02 10.62
N SER A 266 17.67 1.19 9.69
CA SER A 266 17.48 1.40 8.24
C SER A 266 16.00 1.43 7.85
N VAL A 267 15.54 2.50 7.19
CA VAL A 267 14.14 2.69 6.79
C VAL A 267 13.77 1.73 5.65
N SER A 268 12.67 0.99 5.79
CA SER A 268 12.16 0.04 4.79
C SER A 268 10.91 0.54 4.05
N SER A 269 10.02 1.23 4.76
CA SER A 269 8.79 1.82 4.22
C SER A 269 8.50 3.15 4.92
N LEU A 270 7.79 4.05 4.25
CA LEU A 270 7.42 5.34 4.80
C LEU A 270 6.07 5.81 4.25
N GLY A 271 5.46 6.77 4.93
CA GLY A 271 4.28 7.44 4.41
C GLY A 271 3.75 8.55 5.30
N TRP A 272 2.73 9.22 4.79
CA TRP A 272 2.01 10.29 5.47
C TRP A 272 0.77 9.74 6.17
N ALA A 273 0.40 10.35 7.30
CA ALA A 273 -0.76 9.99 8.10
C ALA A 273 -1.34 11.22 8.83
N GLY A 274 -2.45 11.01 9.53
CA GLY A 274 -3.07 12.04 10.35
C GLY A 274 -3.96 13.00 9.58
N GLU A 275 -4.70 13.83 10.30
CA GLU A 275 -5.58 14.82 9.70
C GLU A 275 -4.78 15.80 8.84
N GLY A 276 -5.18 15.94 7.57
CA GLY A 276 -4.45 16.76 6.61
C GLY A 276 -3.05 16.25 6.30
N TYR A 277 -2.74 14.98 6.58
CA TYR A 277 -1.45 14.35 6.30
C TYR A 277 -0.26 15.00 7.03
N LYS A 278 -0.49 15.57 8.22
CA LYS A 278 0.53 16.27 9.01
C LYS A 278 1.46 15.36 9.82
N GLN A 279 1.27 14.06 9.77
CA GLN A 279 2.10 13.09 10.48
C GLN A 279 2.88 12.26 9.47
N VAL A 280 4.05 11.81 9.88
CA VAL A 280 4.93 10.95 9.08
C VAL A 280 5.17 9.68 9.87
N TYR A 281 5.18 8.54 9.21
CA TYR A 281 5.59 7.28 9.82
C TYR A 281 6.62 6.57 8.95
N CYS A 282 7.38 5.68 9.57
CA CYS A 282 8.21 4.72 8.86
C CYS A 282 8.18 3.35 9.52
N THR A 283 8.46 2.32 8.72
CA THR A 283 8.88 1.00 9.20
C THR A 283 10.34 0.81 8.85
N THR A 284 11.05 0.01 9.63
CA THR A 284 12.49 -0.25 9.44
C THR A 284 12.73 -1.67 8.93
N HIS A 285 13.96 -1.98 8.50
CA HIS A 285 14.35 -3.31 8.01
C HIS A 285 14.47 -4.36 9.13
N ASP A 286 14.56 -3.92 10.38
CA ASP A 286 14.51 -4.76 11.58
C ASP A 286 13.11 -4.84 12.21
N GLU A 287 12.07 -4.44 11.47
CA GLU A 287 10.66 -4.55 11.84
C GLU A 287 10.21 -3.60 12.97
N GLY A 288 10.96 -2.52 13.18
CA GLY A 288 10.55 -1.38 13.98
C GLY A 288 9.53 -0.49 13.28
N PHE A 289 8.87 0.36 14.08
CA PHE A 289 7.87 1.33 13.65
C PHE A 289 8.06 2.65 14.39
N CYS A 290 8.12 3.73 13.64
CA CYS A 290 8.20 5.09 14.17
C CYS A 290 7.10 5.96 13.58
N TRP A 291 6.55 6.85 14.40
CA TRP A 291 5.47 7.76 14.01
C TRP A 291 5.68 9.12 14.69
N TRP A 292 5.60 10.19 13.89
CA TRP A 292 5.85 11.55 14.32
C TRP A 292 4.77 12.51 13.83
N ASP A 293 4.54 13.57 14.61
CA ASP A 293 3.62 14.66 14.32
C ASP A 293 4.37 15.92 13.92
N MET A 294 4.28 16.31 12.65
CA MET A 294 4.95 17.52 12.15
C MET A 294 4.24 18.80 12.61
N ALA A 295 3.00 18.72 13.12
CA ALA A 295 2.31 19.88 13.68
C ALA A 295 2.95 20.38 14.98
N GLN A 296 3.76 19.54 15.63
CA GLN A 296 4.42 19.84 16.90
C GLN A 296 5.81 20.46 16.74
N LEU A 297 6.31 20.65 15.51
CA LEU A 297 7.66 21.18 15.26
C LEU A 297 7.91 22.55 15.91
N ASP A 298 6.89 23.41 15.95
CA ASP A 298 6.95 24.75 16.55
C ASP A 298 6.51 24.78 18.03
N THR A 299 6.34 23.62 18.66
CA THR A 299 5.85 23.48 20.04
C THR A 299 6.91 22.93 20.98
N GLU A 300 6.67 22.99 22.29
CA GLU A 300 7.55 22.35 23.29
C GLU A 300 7.29 20.84 23.44
N ASP A 301 6.22 20.33 22.85
CA ASP A 301 5.83 18.92 22.94
C ASP A 301 6.70 18.04 22.01
N PRO A 302 7.00 16.79 22.41
CA PRO A 302 7.81 15.90 21.59
C PRO A 302 7.05 15.48 20.33
N ILE A 303 7.64 15.70 19.16
CA ILE A 303 7.04 15.30 17.89
C ILE A 303 6.77 13.78 17.78
N THR A 304 7.48 12.94 18.53
CA THR A 304 7.33 11.48 18.47
C THR A 304 6.02 11.03 19.10
N LEU A 305 5.13 10.46 18.29
CA LEU A 305 3.85 9.89 18.72
C LEU A 305 4.00 8.45 19.21
N LEU A 306 4.80 7.64 18.51
CA LEU A 306 5.08 6.26 18.88
C LEU A 306 6.42 5.81 18.32
N HIS A 307 7.19 5.08 19.12
CA HIS A 307 8.40 4.40 18.68
C HIS A 307 8.41 2.97 19.24
N VAL A 308 8.39 1.99 18.33
CA VAL A 308 8.42 0.56 18.63
C VAL A 308 9.65 -0.03 17.97
N LEU A 309 10.57 -0.59 18.77
CA LEU A 309 11.82 -1.17 18.27
C LEU A 309 11.59 -2.45 17.45
N ASP A 310 10.64 -3.28 17.86
CA ASP A 310 10.24 -4.49 17.12
C ASP A 310 8.72 -4.70 17.24
N ALA A 311 8.00 -4.48 16.14
CA ALA A 311 6.55 -4.64 16.07
C ALA A 311 6.12 -6.11 16.28
N ARG A 312 7.00 -7.08 16.02
CA ARG A 312 6.69 -8.51 16.15
C ARG A 312 6.56 -8.93 17.61
N GLU A 313 7.31 -8.29 18.50
CA GLU A 313 7.22 -8.51 19.94
C GLU A 313 6.03 -7.77 20.56
N SER A 314 5.61 -6.67 19.94
CA SER A 314 4.53 -5.82 20.44
C SER A 314 3.13 -6.34 20.06
N VAL A 315 2.99 -7.01 18.92
CA VAL A 315 1.69 -7.49 18.42
C VAL A 315 1.47 -8.95 18.79
N CYS A 316 0.58 -9.20 19.75
CA CYS A 316 0.13 -10.54 20.09
C CYS A 316 -0.71 -11.15 18.96
N THR A 317 -0.25 -12.24 18.36
CA THR A 317 -1.03 -13.05 17.40
C THR A 317 -1.22 -14.47 17.94
N GLU A 318 -2.41 -15.06 17.79
CA GLU A 318 -2.74 -16.32 18.46
C GLU A 318 -2.02 -17.56 17.88
N ASN A 319 -1.69 -17.58 16.59
CA ASN A 319 -1.32 -18.84 15.90
C ASN A 319 -0.01 -18.84 15.10
N HIS A 320 0.41 -17.72 14.49
CA HIS A 320 1.51 -17.75 13.51
C HIS A 320 2.59 -16.69 13.69
N GLY A 321 2.46 -15.77 14.66
CA GLY A 321 3.42 -14.68 14.83
C GLY A 321 3.33 -13.64 13.71
N LEU A 322 3.84 -12.43 13.96
CA LEU A 322 4.17 -11.47 12.91
C LEU A 322 5.63 -11.73 12.51
N HIS A 323 5.92 -11.97 11.23
CA HIS A 323 7.29 -12.22 10.76
C HIS A 323 7.95 -10.96 10.20
N TYR A 324 7.18 -10.13 9.50
CA TYR A 324 7.64 -8.90 8.85
C TYR A 324 6.51 -7.88 8.68
N LEU A 325 6.88 -6.62 8.51
CA LEU A 325 6.05 -5.51 8.06
C LEU A 325 6.23 -5.30 6.56
N VAL A 326 5.13 -4.93 5.88
CA VAL A 326 5.13 -4.53 4.47
C VAL A 326 5.08 -3.01 4.34
N GLY A 327 4.37 -2.33 5.25
CA GLY A 327 4.24 -0.87 5.27
C GLY A 327 2.99 -0.42 6.03
N GLY A 328 2.60 0.84 5.83
CA GLY A 328 1.44 1.44 6.49
C GLY A 328 0.36 1.97 5.54
N LEU A 329 -0.81 2.20 6.10
CA LEU A 329 -2.01 2.68 5.44
C LEU A 329 -2.71 3.69 6.35
N TYR A 330 -2.80 4.94 5.92
CA TYR A 330 -3.67 5.90 6.58
C TYR A 330 -5.09 5.81 5.99
N HIS A 331 -6.08 5.51 6.85
CA HIS A 331 -7.48 5.43 6.46
C HIS A 331 -8.19 6.75 6.79
N GLU A 332 -8.24 7.67 5.82
CA GLU A 332 -8.79 9.04 6.00
C GLU A 332 -10.17 9.08 6.67
N LYS A 333 -11.12 8.24 6.23
CA LYS A 333 -12.49 8.22 6.80
C LYS A 333 -12.52 7.82 8.28
N ALA A 334 -11.53 7.05 8.72
CA ALA A 334 -11.41 6.61 10.12
C ALA A 334 -10.47 7.50 10.92
N GLY A 335 -9.69 8.36 10.26
CA GLY A 335 -8.63 9.13 10.90
C GLY A 335 -7.56 8.26 11.55
N LYS A 336 -7.32 7.04 11.04
CA LYS A 336 -6.49 6.03 11.72
C LYS A 336 -5.43 5.44 10.80
N LEU A 337 -4.23 5.25 11.35
CA LEU A 337 -3.12 4.57 10.71
C LEU A 337 -3.17 3.07 11.02
N PHE A 338 -2.99 2.26 9.99
CA PHE A 338 -2.85 0.82 10.08
C PHE A 338 -1.51 0.38 9.52
N LEU A 339 -0.88 -0.62 10.13
CA LEU A 339 0.23 -1.35 9.55
C LEU A 339 -0.26 -2.63 8.90
N VAL A 340 0.38 -2.98 7.79
CA VAL A 340 0.21 -4.26 7.11
C VAL A 340 1.50 -5.04 7.30
N GLY A 341 1.39 -6.22 7.89
CA GLY A 341 2.48 -7.16 8.01
C GLY A 341 2.03 -8.56 7.61
N GLY A 342 2.89 -9.55 7.80
CA GLY A 342 2.53 -10.91 7.42
C GLY A 342 3.45 -11.98 7.95
N THR A 343 3.21 -13.18 7.44
CA THR A 343 4.02 -14.37 7.69
C THR A 343 4.69 -14.82 6.40
N SER A 344 5.76 -15.60 6.51
CA SER A 344 6.40 -16.24 5.35
C SER A 344 5.48 -17.25 4.65
N THR A 345 4.40 -17.66 5.31
CA THR A 345 3.39 -18.58 4.75
C THR A 345 2.30 -17.88 3.92
N GLY A 346 2.27 -16.55 3.91
CA GLY A 346 1.31 -15.76 3.12
C GLY A 346 0.06 -15.26 3.85
N ASN A 347 -0.03 -15.46 5.18
CA ASN A 347 -1.02 -14.73 5.98
C ASN A 347 -0.65 -13.26 6.08
N ILE A 348 -1.66 -12.38 6.01
CA ILE A 348 -1.52 -10.92 6.14
C ILE A 348 -2.16 -10.48 7.44
N HIS A 349 -1.45 -9.70 8.25
CA HIS A 349 -1.94 -9.11 9.49
C HIS A 349 -2.23 -7.62 9.27
N LEU A 350 -3.41 -7.19 9.68
CA LEU A 350 -3.80 -5.77 9.75
C LEU A 350 -3.70 -5.34 11.20
N ILE A 351 -2.93 -4.29 11.46
CA ILE A 351 -2.56 -3.84 12.80
C ILE A 351 -2.95 -2.37 12.91
N SER A 352 -3.70 -1.99 13.95
CA SER A 352 -4.05 -0.61 14.23
C SER A 352 -2.92 0.06 15.00
N CYS A 353 -2.61 1.30 14.65
CA CYS A 353 -1.67 2.16 15.37
C CYS A 353 -2.42 3.14 16.26
N SER A 354 -1.93 3.28 17.49
CA SER A 354 -2.35 4.30 18.45
C SER A 354 -1.14 4.80 19.21
N THR A 355 -1.24 5.95 19.86
CA THR A 355 -0.17 6.45 20.76
C THR A 355 0.11 5.50 21.92
N ASP A 356 -0.84 4.65 22.28
CA ASP A 356 -0.70 3.65 23.34
C ASP A 356 -0.03 2.34 22.87
N GLY A 357 0.16 2.18 21.56
CA GLY A 357 0.82 1.01 20.96
C GLY A 357 0.10 0.42 19.75
N LEU A 358 0.49 -0.81 19.42
CA LEU A 358 0.02 -1.57 18.26
C LEU A 358 -0.98 -2.65 18.66
N SER A 359 -2.07 -2.79 17.92
CA SER A 359 -3.12 -3.78 18.20
C SER A 359 -3.53 -4.55 16.94
N LEU A 360 -3.59 -5.88 17.00
CA LEU A 360 -4.06 -6.69 15.87
C LEU A 360 -5.55 -6.43 15.61
N VAL A 361 -5.90 -6.04 14.38
CA VAL A 361 -7.28 -5.85 13.92
C VAL A 361 -7.82 -7.14 13.32
N GLY A 362 -7.03 -7.81 12.48
CA GLY A 362 -7.46 -9.02 11.80
C GLY A 362 -6.35 -9.69 11.01
N THR A 363 -6.61 -10.93 10.62
CA THR A 363 -5.69 -11.72 9.78
C THR A 363 -6.41 -12.21 8.53
N LEU A 364 -5.84 -11.93 7.37
CA LEU A 364 -6.32 -12.43 6.08
C LEU A 364 -5.53 -13.70 5.73
N CYS A 365 -6.24 -14.83 5.71
CA CYS A 365 -5.67 -16.16 5.50
C CYS A 365 -6.10 -16.77 4.15
N GLY A 366 -5.35 -17.78 3.68
CA GLY A 366 -5.73 -18.59 2.51
C GLY A 366 -5.62 -17.88 1.16
N GLY A 367 -5.03 -16.68 1.15
CA GLY A 367 -4.73 -15.91 -0.05
C GLY A 367 -3.40 -16.31 -0.65
N HIS A 368 -2.32 -15.80 -0.07
CA HIS A 368 -0.97 -16.06 -0.56
C HIS A 368 -0.40 -17.36 0.01
N SER A 369 0.60 -17.91 -0.68
CA SER A 369 1.37 -19.08 -0.24
C SER A 369 2.85 -18.78 0.05
N ALA A 370 3.23 -17.50 0.00
CA ALA A 370 4.58 -17.01 0.25
C ALA A 370 4.52 -15.57 0.76
N THR A 371 5.68 -14.96 1.01
CA THR A 371 5.84 -13.58 1.46
C THR A 371 5.05 -12.59 0.59
N VAL A 372 4.24 -11.74 1.22
CA VAL A 372 3.57 -10.60 0.58
C VAL A 372 4.55 -9.43 0.57
N ARG A 373 4.79 -8.85 -0.60
CA ARG A 373 5.83 -7.82 -0.82
C ARG A 373 5.24 -6.41 -0.94
N SER A 374 3.99 -6.31 -1.39
CA SER A 374 3.34 -5.02 -1.60
C SER A 374 1.84 -5.14 -1.44
N PHE A 375 1.22 -4.04 -1.03
CA PHE A 375 -0.21 -3.88 -0.97
C PHE A 375 -0.62 -2.48 -1.45
N CYS A 376 -1.87 -2.34 -1.85
CA CYS A 376 -2.44 -1.04 -2.20
C CYS A 376 -3.90 -1.00 -1.73
N TRP A 377 -4.22 -0.05 -0.85
CA TRP A 377 -5.58 0.20 -0.42
C TRP A 377 -6.28 1.17 -1.37
N SER A 378 -7.55 0.90 -1.64
CA SER A 378 -8.40 1.85 -2.34
C SER A 378 -9.51 2.35 -1.43
N PRO A 379 -9.51 3.66 -1.10
CA PRO A 379 -10.58 4.28 -0.32
C PRO A 379 -11.94 4.30 -1.03
N SER A 380 -11.94 4.31 -2.37
CA SER A 380 -13.17 4.39 -3.18
C SER A 380 -13.97 3.09 -3.14
N ASP A 381 -13.27 1.96 -3.18
CA ASP A 381 -13.89 0.63 -3.28
C ASP A 381 -13.77 -0.19 -1.99
N GLU A 382 -13.23 0.42 -0.93
CA GLU A 382 -12.91 -0.18 0.37
C GLU A 382 -12.26 -1.56 0.19
N SER A 383 -11.25 -1.61 -0.69
CA SER A 383 -10.64 -2.84 -1.18
C SER A 383 -9.13 -2.81 -1.04
N LEU A 384 -8.55 -3.97 -0.76
CA LEU A 384 -7.12 -4.15 -0.64
C LEU A 384 -6.62 -4.99 -1.82
N LEU A 385 -5.55 -4.54 -2.48
CA LEU A 385 -4.76 -5.36 -3.39
C LEU A 385 -3.50 -5.82 -2.68
N THR A 386 -3.10 -7.07 -2.90
CA THR A 386 -1.84 -7.62 -2.37
C THR A 386 -1.12 -8.44 -3.42
N GLY A 387 0.21 -8.41 -3.39
CA GLY A 387 1.06 -9.22 -4.25
C GLY A 387 2.34 -9.64 -3.56
N GLY A 388 2.86 -10.79 -3.96
CA GLY A 388 3.99 -11.41 -3.27
C GLY A 388 4.85 -12.31 -4.13
N GLU A 389 5.66 -13.11 -3.44
CA GLU A 389 6.63 -14.06 -3.99
C GLU A 389 5.98 -15.32 -4.59
N ASP A 390 4.68 -15.52 -4.37
CA ASP A 390 3.89 -16.58 -5.00
C ASP A 390 3.38 -16.21 -6.42
N ALA A 391 3.81 -15.06 -6.93
CA ALA A 391 3.39 -14.51 -8.23
C ALA A 391 1.87 -14.31 -8.35
N GLN A 392 1.16 -14.17 -7.23
CA GLN A 392 -0.28 -13.90 -7.19
C GLN A 392 -0.54 -12.42 -6.92
N LEU A 393 -1.48 -11.85 -7.66
CA LEU A 393 -2.14 -10.59 -7.34
C LEU A 393 -3.56 -10.93 -6.85
N LEU A 394 -3.90 -10.49 -5.64
CA LEU A 394 -5.18 -10.76 -4.99
C LEU A 394 -5.93 -9.47 -4.70
N LEU A 395 -7.24 -9.48 -4.96
CA LEU A 395 -8.14 -8.39 -4.61
C LEU A 395 -9.04 -8.86 -3.47
N TRP A 396 -9.01 -8.13 -2.37
CA TRP A 396 -9.80 -8.36 -1.18
C TRP A 396 -10.91 -7.32 -1.08
N LYS A 397 -12.15 -7.75 -0.85
CA LYS A 397 -13.31 -6.87 -0.64
C LYS A 397 -14.14 -7.32 0.56
N PRO A 398 -14.82 -6.39 1.26
CA PRO A 398 -15.73 -6.73 2.36
C PRO A 398 -16.88 -7.62 1.84
N GLY A 399 -17.20 -8.69 2.58
CA GLY A 399 -18.31 -9.58 2.25
C GLY A 399 -18.18 -10.33 0.91
N ALA A 400 -16.99 -10.35 0.30
CA ALA A 400 -16.78 -11.05 -0.95
C ALA A 400 -16.86 -12.58 -0.76
N VAL A 401 -17.49 -13.23 -1.74
CA VAL A 401 -17.43 -14.68 -1.90
C VAL A 401 -16.59 -14.98 -3.13
N GLU A 402 -15.51 -15.73 -2.93
CA GLU A 402 -14.57 -16.09 -4.00
C GLU A 402 -15.33 -16.77 -5.15
N ARG A 403 -15.39 -16.12 -6.32
CA ARG A 403 -15.99 -16.75 -7.51
C ARG A 403 -14.95 -17.66 -8.13
N SER A 404 -15.02 -18.95 -7.85
CA SER A 404 -14.10 -19.92 -8.45
C SER A 404 -14.25 -19.94 -9.98
N LEU A 405 -13.14 -19.73 -10.70
CA LEU A 405 -13.08 -19.90 -12.16
C LEU A 405 -13.20 -21.38 -12.59
N THR A 406 -13.10 -22.31 -11.64
CA THR A 406 -13.08 -23.76 -11.86
C THR A 406 -14.35 -24.32 -12.49
N LYS A 407 -15.51 -23.67 -12.36
CA LYS A 407 -16.79 -24.19 -12.93
C LYS A 407 -16.92 -24.00 -14.45
N LYS A 408 -16.13 -23.15 -15.10
CA LYS A 408 -16.18 -22.98 -16.57
C LYS A 408 -15.24 -23.93 -17.33
N ALA A 409 -14.17 -24.41 -16.68
CA ALA A 409 -13.25 -25.38 -17.29
C ALA A 409 -13.83 -26.80 -17.35
N SER A 410 -14.61 -27.21 -16.35
CA SER A 410 -15.21 -28.56 -16.29
C SER A 410 -16.28 -28.81 -17.37
N LEU A 411 -16.89 -27.76 -17.91
CA LEU A 411 -17.90 -27.86 -18.98
C LEU A 411 -17.30 -27.87 -20.41
N LYS A 412 -16.03 -27.48 -20.58
CA LYS A 412 -15.34 -27.51 -21.88
C LYS A 412 -14.55 -28.80 -22.14
N ILE A 413 -14.33 -29.63 -21.11
CA ILE A 413 -13.57 -30.88 -21.23
C ILE A 413 -14.46 -32.06 -21.68
N SER A 414 -15.79 -31.94 -21.63
CA SER A 414 -16.71 -33.04 -21.95
C SER A 414 -17.06 -33.22 -23.44
N SER A 415 -16.42 -32.53 -24.40
CA SER A 415 -16.80 -32.64 -25.83
C SER A 415 -15.70 -33.11 -26.80
N SER A 416 -14.53 -33.56 -26.33
CA SER A 416 -13.44 -34.01 -27.22
C SER A 416 -13.29 -35.52 -27.37
N VAL A 417 -14.09 -36.33 -26.67
CA VAL A 417 -14.07 -37.81 -26.81
C VAL A 417 -15.11 -38.28 -27.82
N GLN A 418 -14.94 -37.93 -29.09
CA GLN A 418 -15.60 -38.61 -30.23
C GLN A 418 -14.97 -38.24 -31.58
N LYS A 419 -13.74 -38.70 -31.85
CA LYS A 419 -13.30 -38.98 -33.23
C LYS A 419 -12.65 -40.35 -33.30
N ARG A 420 -13.48 -41.28 -33.79
CA ARG A 420 -13.17 -42.68 -34.07
C ARG A 420 -12.06 -42.83 -35.11
N VAL A 421 -11.21 -43.81 -34.83
CA VAL A 421 -10.35 -44.59 -35.71
C VAL A 421 -10.92 -44.76 -37.13
N ARG A 422 -10.13 -44.39 -38.15
CA ARG A 422 -10.14 -45.05 -39.47
C ARG A 422 -8.70 -45.20 -39.96
N VAL A 423 -8.25 -46.45 -39.90
CA VAL A 423 -7.05 -46.97 -40.55
C VAL A 423 -7.30 -46.98 -42.06
N HIS A 424 -6.38 -46.46 -42.87
CA HIS A 424 -6.32 -46.75 -44.30
C HIS A 424 -4.96 -47.34 -44.64
N ASN A 425 -5.01 -48.65 -44.95
CA ASN A 425 -3.98 -49.40 -45.65
C ASN A 425 -3.83 -48.88 -47.08
N THR A 426 -2.62 -48.58 -47.51
CA THR A 426 -2.24 -48.74 -48.92
C THR A 426 -0.79 -49.21 -49.01
N SER A 427 -0.62 -50.46 -49.44
CA SER A 427 0.63 -51.10 -49.77
C SER A 427 1.15 -50.70 -51.16
N LEU A 428 2.42 -50.33 -51.22
CA LEU A 428 3.45 -50.67 -52.22
C LEU A 428 3.02 -51.00 -53.67
N LYS A 429 3.64 -50.31 -54.64
CA LYS A 429 4.55 -50.95 -55.63
C LYS A 429 5.33 -49.94 -56.48
N SER A 430 6.63 -50.24 -56.62
CA SER A 430 7.68 -49.63 -57.45
C SER A 430 7.34 -49.42 -58.93
N ARG A 431 8.04 -48.49 -59.62
CA ARG A 431 9.20 -48.81 -60.49
C ARG A 431 9.84 -47.57 -61.15
N LYS A 432 11.19 -47.55 -61.07
CA LYS A 432 12.25 -46.99 -61.96
C LYS A 432 11.79 -46.19 -63.18
N LYS A 433 12.40 -45.05 -63.49
CA LYS A 433 13.82 -44.91 -63.86
C LYS A 433 14.36 -43.52 -63.56
#